data_AF-A0A4U3A467-F1
#
_entry.id   AF-A0A4U3A467-F1
#
_cell.length_a   1.000
_cell.length_b   1.000
_cell.length_c   1.000
_cell.angle_alpha   90.00
_cell.angle_beta   90.00
_cell.angle_gamma   90.00
#
_symmetry.space_group_name_H-M   'P 1'
#
loop_
_entity.id
_entity.type
_entity.pdbx_description
1 polymer ?
#
loop_
_entity_poly.entity_id
_entity_poly.type
_entity_poly.pdbx_seq_one_letter_code
_entity_poly.pdbx_strand_id
1 'polypeptide(L)'
;MESGGVKGTGEGSRIIPGTPGIVTGGNSTKLGKNMMTEMGLKRSTKWSGYQAQHIIPSEMADNLVIKKIGMNFDDSSNGIFLRVPDDNISTMARHRGYHSVYNEVVARALNKMDINQSIDSLQKQVYDL
;
A
#
# COMPACT_ATOMS: atom_id res chain seq x y z
N MET A 1 -13.27 -24.00 10.68
CA MET A 1 -14.00 -23.37 9.56
C MET A 1 -13.41 -21.99 9.40
N GLU A 2 -12.40 -21.88 8.54
CA GLU A 2 -11.67 -20.64 8.31
C GLU A 2 -12.40 -19.88 7.21
N SER A 3 -12.95 -18.70 7.54
CA SER A 3 -13.64 -17.84 6.60
C SER A 3 -12.60 -17.25 5.64
N GLY A 4 -12.31 -17.98 4.57
CA GLY A 4 -11.61 -17.46 3.41
C GLY A 4 -12.33 -16.21 2.92
N GLY A 5 -11.61 -15.10 2.84
CA GLY A 5 -12.11 -13.84 2.31
C GLY A 5 -12.73 -14.10 0.94
N VAL A 6 -14.01 -13.78 0.81
CA VAL A 6 -14.75 -13.85 -0.44
C VAL A 6 -14.06 -12.91 -1.42
N LYS A 7 -13.37 -13.48 -2.43
CA LYS A 7 -13.06 -12.78 -3.67
C LYS A 7 -14.40 -12.47 -4.33
N GLY A 8 -14.85 -11.23 -4.17
CA GLY A 8 -16.13 -10.76 -4.70
C GLY A 8 -16.22 -10.99 -6.20
N THR A 9 -17.25 -11.72 -6.61
CA THR A 9 -17.67 -11.91 -7.99
C THR A 9 -18.82 -10.95 -8.29
N GLY A 10 -18.57 -9.89 -9.05
CA GLY A 10 -19.59 -8.97 -9.59
C GLY A 10 -19.18 -7.50 -9.53
N GLU A 11 -19.17 -6.82 -10.68
CA GLU A 11 -18.53 -5.51 -11.00
C GLU A 11 -16.99 -5.59 -11.12
N GLY A 12 -16.40 -4.83 -12.05
CA GLY A 12 -15.03 -5.01 -12.58
C GLY A 12 -14.00 -5.42 -11.52
N SER A 13 -13.18 -6.44 -11.83
CA SER A 13 -12.24 -7.01 -10.86
C SER A 13 -11.41 -5.93 -10.18
N ARG A 14 -11.58 -5.75 -8.87
CA ARG A 14 -10.81 -4.78 -8.09
C ARG A 14 -9.32 -5.08 -8.21
N ILE A 15 -8.54 -4.06 -8.55
CA ILE A 15 -7.07 -4.14 -8.62
C ILE A 15 -6.47 -3.64 -7.31
N ILE A 16 -7.09 -2.62 -6.70
CA ILE A 16 -6.68 -2.06 -5.42
C ILE A 16 -7.57 -2.65 -4.31
N PRO A 17 -6.99 -3.38 -3.33
CA PRO A 17 -7.75 -3.94 -2.23
C PRO A 17 -8.44 -2.87 -1.38
N GLY A 18 -9.67 -3.15 -0.95
CA GLY A 18 -10.52 -2.23 -0.21
C GLY A 18 -11.97 -2.26 -0.70
N THR A 19 -12.77 -1.30 -0.25
CA THR A 19 -14.19 -1.14 -0.63
C THR A 19 -14.41 0.31 -1.06
N PRO A 20 -15.06 0.61 -2.21
CA PRO A 20 -15.27 1.98 -2.67
C PRO A 20 -15.83 2.90 -1.59
N GLY A 21 -15.31 4.12 -1.50
CA GLY A 21 -15.72 5.09 -0.48
C GLY A 21 -15.13 4.85 0.91
N ILE A 22 -14.47 3.71 1.16
CA ILE A 22 -13.95 3.33 2.48
C ILE A 22 -12.43 3.22 2.44
N VAL A 23 -11.77 4.02 3.26
CA VAL A 23 -10.31 4.02 3.44
C VAL A 23 -9.97 3.40 4.78
N THR A 24 -9.05 2.43 4.80
CA THR A 24 -8.60 1.74 6.03
C THR A 24 -7.09 1.52 6.04
N GLY A 25 -6.52 1.20 7.21
CA GLY A 25 -5.10 0.90 7.36
C GLY A 25 -4.24 2.11 7.69
N GLY A 26 -2.95 2.04 7.35
CA GLY A 26 -1.95 3.07 7.62
C GLY A 26 -0.97 2.71 8.76
N ASN A 27 -0.85 1.43 9.11
CA ASN A 27 0.05 0.95 10.14
C ASN A 27 1.11 0.02 9.53
N SER A 28 2.34 0.50 9.42
CA SER A 28 3.47 -0.24 8.83
C SER A 28 3.75 -1.58 9.52
N THR A 29 3.41 -1.73 10.81
CA THR A 29 3.54 -3.04 11.49
C THR A 29 2.47 -4.02 11.03
N LYS A 30 1.23 -3.57 10.81
CA LYS A 30 0.15 -4.42 10.24
C LYS A 30 0.47 -4.78 8.79
N LEU A 31 0.90 -3.79 7.99
CA LEU A 31 1.37 -4.00 6.64
C LEU A 31 2.47 -5.06 6.57
N GLY A 32 3.55 -4.90 7.34
CA GLY A 32 4.67 -5.87 7.35
C GLY A 32 4.20 -7.29 7.69
N LYS A 33 3.30 -7.42 8.67
CA LYS A 33 2.68 -8.72 9.00
C LYS A 33 1.87 -9.31 7.84
N ASN A 34 1.11 -8.48 7.13
CA ASN A 34 0.34 -8.90 5.95
C ASN A 34 1.29 -9.35 4.83
N MET A 35 2.39 -8.62 4.58
CA MET A 35 3.41 -9.00 3.60
C MET A 35 4.10 -10.33 3.94
N MET A 36 4.40 -10.61 5.23
CA MET A 36 4.96 -11.91 5.62
C MET A 36 3.99 -13.06 5.27
N THR A 37 2.70 -12.86 5.54
CA THR A 37 1.66 -13.84 5.21
C THR A 37 1.54 -14.04 3.69
N GLU A 38 1.60 -12.97 2.89
CA GLU A 38 1.60 -13.06 1.43
C GLU A 38 2.78 -13.88 0.89
N MET A 39 3.95 -13.77 1.51
CA MET A 39 5.13 -14.59 1.19
C MET A 39 5.05 -16.04 1.68
N GLY A 40 3.91 -16.48 2.23
CA GLY A 40 3.72 -17.82 2.77
C GLY A 40 4.37 -18.05 4.14
N LEU A 41 4.82 -16.99 4.82
CA LEU A 41 5.43 -17.06 6.14
C LEU A 41 4.39 -16.82 7.23
N LYS A 42 4.69 -17.29 8.45
CA LYS A 42 3.83 -17.03 9.62
C LYS A 42 3.72 -15.52 9.84
N ARG A 43 2.53 -15.04 10.21
CA ARG A 43 2.28 -13.63 10.56
C ARG A 43 3.19 -13.10 11.67
N SER A 44 3.70 -13.98 12.54
CA SER A 44 4.63 -13.65 13.63
C SER A 44 6.10 -13.61 13.21
N THR A 45 6.43 -13.96 11.96
CA THR A 45 7.80 -13.94 11.46
C THR A 45 8.35 -12.52 11.51
N LYS A 46 9.57 -12.36 12.05
CA LYS A 46 10.24 -11.06 12.13
C LYS A 46 10.94 -10.73 10.81
N TRP A 47 10.97 -9.45 10.45
CA TRP A 47 11.69 -8.90 9.29
C TRP A 47 12.83 -7.97 9.72
N SER A 48 13.66 -8.44 10.66
CA SER A 48 14.79 -7.66 11.20
C SER A 48 15.71 -7.16 10.09
N GLY A 49 16.17 -5.91 10.19
CA GLY A 49 16.99 -5.27 9.15
C GLY A 49 16.19 -4.63 8.01
N TYR A 50 14.86 -4.65 8.09
CA TYR A 50 13.97 -4.03 7.10
C TYR A 50 12.87 -3.19 7.77
N GLN A 51 12.35 -2.23 7.02
CA GLN A 51 11.13 -1.48 7.31
C GLN A 51 10.08 -1.81 6.26
N ALA A 52 8.86 -2.14 6.70
CA ALA A 52 7.71 -2.14 5.80
C ALA A 52 7.28 -0.69 5.55
N GLN A 53 7.21 -0.31 4.28
CA GLN A 53 6.74 1.00 3.85
C GLN A 53 5.57 0.85 2.89
N HIS A 54 4.68 1.84 2.94
CA HIS A 54 3.55 1.94 2.04
C HIS A 54 4.00 2.53 0.69
N ILE A 55 3.62 1.91 -0.42
CA ILE A 55 3.87 2.42 -1.78
C ILE A 55 3.00 3.66 -2.01
N ILE A 56 1.68 3.55 -1.87
CA ILE A 56 0.83 4.72 -1.70
C ILE A 56 0.86 5.09 -0.21
N PRO A 57 1.43 6.26 0.17
CA PRO A 57 1.61 6.62 1.56
C PRO A 57 0.26 6.80 2.28
N SER A 58 0.18 6.37 3.53
CA SER A 58 -1.08 6.43 4.31
C SER A 58 -1.53 7.86 4.58
N GLU A 59 -0.62 8.83 4.49
CA GLU A 59 -0.93 10.26 4.52
C GLU A 59 -1.85 10.69 3.35
N MET A 60 -1.98 9.88 2.30
CA MET A 60 -2.91 10.12 1.19
C MET A 60 -4.34 9.70 1.50
N ALA A 61 -4.63 9.19 2.71
CA ALA A 61 -5.97 8.73 3.10
C ALA A 61 -7.06 9.79 2.89
N ASP A 62 -6.72 11.08 3.03
CA ASP A 62 -7.67 12.17 2.84
C ASP A 62 -7.84 12.63 1.39
N ASN A 63 -7.02 12.14 0.46
CA ASN A 63 -7.13 12.46 -0.95
C ASN A 63 -8.46 11.97 -1.53
N LEU A 64 -9.12 12.81 -2.34
CA LEU A 64 -10.46 12.52 -2.86
C LEU A 64 -10.47 11.30 -3.79
N VAL A 65 -9.41 11.08 -4.58
CA VAL A 65 -9.29 9.89 -5.44
C VAL A 65 -9.19 8.63 -4.58
N ILE A 66 -8.33 8.65 -3.56
CA ILE A 66 -8.16 7.53 -2.61
C ILE A 66 -9.48 7.21 -1.89
N LYS A 67 -10.19 8.24 -1.41
CA LYS A 67 -11.52 8.08 -0.82
C LYS A 67 -12.50 7.46 -1.80
N LYS A 68 -12.54 7.95 -3.05
CA LYS A 68 -13.45 7.43 -4.07
C LYS A 68 -13.20 5.96 -4.37
N ILE A 69 -11.95 5.56 -4.64
CA ILE A 69 -11.63 4.17 -4.97
C ILE A 69 -11.77 3.24 -3.76
N GLY A 70 -11.55 3.79 -2.56
CA GLY A 70 -11.57 3.08 -1.29
C GLY A 70 -10.45 2.04 -1.19
N MET A 71 -9.41 2.39 -0.42
CA MET A 71 -8.16 1.63 -0.34
C MET A 71 -7.89 1.12 1.08
N ASN A 72 -7.44 -0.14 1.18
CA ASN A 72 -6.82 -0.68 2.38
C ASN A 72 -5.30 -0.47 2.29
N PHE A 73 -4.77 0.52 2.99
CA PHE A 73 -3.34 0.82 2.99
C PHE A 73 -2.50 -0.31 3.54
N ASP A 74 -3.02 -1.12 4.47
CA ASP A 74 -2.23 -2.19 5.08
C ASP A 74 -2.21 -3.48 4.24
N ASP A 75 -2.86 -3.51 3.07
CA ASP A 75 -2.79 -4.65 2.17
C ASP A 75 -1.34 -4.89 1.68
N SER A 76 -0.95 -6.16 1.55
CA SER A 76 0.41 -6.55 1.14
C SER A 76 0.80 -5.99 -0.22
N SER A 77 -0.15 -5.82 -1.13
CA SER A 77 0.07 -5.23 -2.46
C SER A 77 0.51 -3.76 -2.43
N ASN A 78 0.23 -3.04 -1.34
CA ASN A 78 0.67 -1.67 -1.12
C ASN A 78 1.98 -1.58 -0.31
N GLY A 79 2.68 -2.71 -0.13
CA GLY A 79 3.83 -2.80 0.75
C GLY A 79 5.15 -3.07 0.04
N ILE A 80 6.21 -2.45 0.54
CA ILE A 80 7.59 -2.77 0.18
C ILE A 80 8.47 -2.87 1.43
N PHE A 81 9.37 -3.86 1.46
CA PHE A 81 10.40 -3.95 2.49
C PHE A 81 11.65 -3.20 2.04
N LEU A 82 12.01 -2.16 2.77
CA LEU A 82 13.23 -1.40 2.54
C LEU A 82 14.27 -1.75 3.59
N ARG A 83 15.50 -2.05 3.14
CA ARG A 83 16.61 -2.38 4.03
C ARG A 83 17.03 -1.15 4.82
N VAL A 84 17.15 -1.28 6.14
CA VAL A 84 17.66 -0.19 6.99
C VAL A 84 19.19 -0.20 7.02
N PRO A 85 19.85 0.92 7.38
CA PRO A 85 21.29 0.95 7.56
C PRO A 85 21.77 -0.05 8.62
N ASP A 86 22.88 -0.71 8.31
CA ASP A 86 23.67 -1.53 9.24
C ASP A 86 25.16 -1.33 8.97
N ASP A 87 26.00 -1.79 9.90
CA ASP A 87 27.45 -1.51 9.93
C ASP A 87 28.25 -2.24 8.83
N ASN A 88 27.61 -3.14 8.08
CA ASN A 88 28.28 -3.89 7.03
C ASN A 88 28.48 -3.05 5.75
N ILE A 89 29.46 -3.41 4.92
CA ILE A 89 29.56 -2.85 3.56
C ILE A 89 28.53 -3.56 2.68
N SER A 90 27.71 -2.82 1.95
CA SER A 90 26.70 -3.37 1.05
C SER A 90 26.56 -2.49 -0.20
N THR A 91 26.39 -3.14 -1.34
CA THR A 91 26.10 -2.48 -2.63
C THR A 91 24.62 -2.10 -2.78
N MET A 92 23.74 -2.53 -1.87
CA MET A 92 22.31 -2.22 -1.92
C MET A 92 22.01 -0.85 -1.30
N ALA A 93 21.10 -0.11 -1.94
CA ALA A 93 20.54 1.11 -1.36
C ALA A 93 19.88 0.83 0.00
N ARG A 94 20.05 1.77 0.93
CA ARG A 94 19.53 1.69 2.31
C ARG A 94 18.58 2.85 2.56
N HIS A 95 17.47 2.57 3.22
CA HIS A 95 16.43 3.54 3.52
C HIS A 95 16.58 4.10 4.94
N ARG A 96 16.59 5.43 5.08
CA ARG A 96 16.64 6.10 6.40
C ARG A 96 15.54 7.15 6.51
N GLY A 97 14.66 6.96 7.49
CA GLY A 97 13.71 7.98 7.92
C GLY A 97 12.41 8.01 7.09
N TYR A 98 11.76 9.16 7.09
CA TYR A 98 10.50 9.41 6.41
C TYR A 98 10.74 10.22 5.14
N HIS A 99 10.10 9.85 4.02
CA HIS A 99 10.33 10.45 2.71
C HIS A 99 9.21 11.44 2.34
N SER A 100 9.22 12.63 2.95
CA SER A 100 8.23 13.68 2.67
C SER A 100 8.17 14.05 1.17
N VAL A 101 9.31 14.05 0.48
CA VAL A 101 9.39 14.36 -0.96
C VAL A 101 8.62 13.33 -1.79
N TYR A 102 8.70 12.05 -1.45
CA TYR A 102 7.96 11.00 -2.16
C TYR A 102 6.46 11.18 -1.93
N ASN A 103 6.04 11.46 -0.70
CA ASN A 103 4.65 11.75 -0.36
C ASN A 103 4.10 12.94 -1.16
N GLU A 104 4.90 14.00 -1.35
CA GLU A 104 4.51 15.12 -2.21
C GLU A 104 4.37 14.72 -3.69
N VAL A 105 5.25 13.85 -4.20
CA VAL A 105 5.16 13.36 -5.59
C VAL A 105 3.87 12.56 -5.79
N VAL A 106 3.56 11.62 -4.89
CA VAL A 106 2.32 10.84 -4.93
C VAL A 106 1.11 11.75 -4.80
N ALA A 107 1.12 12.69 -3.86
CA ALA A 107 0.04 13.66 -3.69
C ALA A 107 -0.22 14.48 -4.95
N ARG A 108 0.84 14.98 -5.61
CA ARG A 108 0.73 15.71 -6.88
C ARG A 108 0.20 14.83 -8.01
N ALA A 109 0.58 13.56 -8.06
CA ALA A 109 0.09 12.64 -9.07
C ALA A 109 -1.41 12.36 -8.88
N LEU A 110 -1.84 12.05 -7.64
CA LEU A 110 -3.26 11.85 -7.29
C LEU A 110 -4.10 13.10 -7.58
N ASN A 111 -3.60 14.29 -7.23
CA ASN A 111 -4.31 15.56 -7.44
C ASN A 111 -4.48 15.93 -8.93
N LYS A 112 -3.73 15.30 -9.84
CA LYS A 112 -3.87 15.49 -11.29
C LYS A 112 -4.89 14.56 -11.94
N MET A 113 -5.32 13.51 -11.25
CA MET A 113 -6.29 12.56 -11.80
C MET A 113 -7.68 13.21 -11.86
N ASP A 114 -8.43 12.94 -12.93
CA ASP A 114 -9.82 13.40 -13.04
C ASP A 114 -10.74 12.52 -12.19
N ILE A 115 -11.16 13.06 -11.05
CA ILE A 115 -12.02 12.35 -10.10
C ILE A 115 -13.38 11.95 -10.67
N ASN A 116 -13.82 12.51 -11.80
CA ASN A 116 -15.10 12.14 -12.41
C ASN A 116 -15.02 10.82 -13.18
N GLN A 117 -13.82 10.29 -13.41
CA GLN A 117 -13.63 8.99 -14.04
C GLN A 117 -14.21 7.84 -13.20
N SER A 118 -14.43 6.70 -13.85
CA SER A 118 -14.90 5.48 -13.18
C SER A 118 -13.89 5.01 -12.13
N ILE A 119 -14.40 4.29 -11.12
CA ILE A 119 -13.56 3.68 -10.08
C ILE A 119 -12.51 2.75 -10.71
N ASP A 120 -12.86 1.99 -11.75
CA ASP A 120 -11.92 1.10 -12.45
C ASP A 120 -10.78 1.86 -13.15
N SER A 121 -11.06 3.01 -13.76
CA SER A 121 -10.03 3.84 -14.40
C SER A 121 -9.09 4.46 -13.37
N LEU A 122 -9.65 4.97 -12.26
CA LEU A 122 -8.88 5.56 -11.18
C LEU A 122 -8.04 4.50 -10.45
N GLN A 123 -8.56 3.29 -10.24
CA GLN A 123 -7.78 2.19 -9.65
C GLN A 123 -6.53 1.86 -10.48
N LYS A 124 -6.66 1.79 -11.81
CA LYS A 124 -5.51 1.53 -12.70
C LYS A 124 -4.46 2.64 -12.61
N GLN A 125 -4.91 3.89 -12.67
CA GLN A 125 -4.00 5.04 -12.53
C GLN A 125 -3.27 5.08 -11.20
N VAL A 126 -3.96 4.75 -10.10
CA VAL A 126 -3.33 4.68 -8.77
C VAL A 126 -2.38 3.49 -8.66
N TYR A 127 -2.71 2.36 -9.29
CA TYR A 127 -1.86 1.17 -9.33
C TYR A 127 -0.55 1.40 -10.11
N ASP A 128 -0.57 2.26 -11.13
CA ASP A 128 0.58 2.59 -11.96
C ASP A 128 1.51 3.68 -11.37
N LEU A 129 1.23 4.19 -10.15
CA LEU A 129 2.08 5.14 -9.42
C LEU A 129 3.27 4.45 -8.72
#